data_AF-A0A246JUH8-F1
#
_entry.id   AF-A0A246JUH8-F1
#
_cell.length_a   1.000
_cell.length_b   1.000
_cell.length_c   1.000
_cell.angle_alpha   90.00
_cell.angle_beta   90.00
_cell.angle_gamma   90.00
#
_symmetry.space_group_name_H-M   'P 1'
#
loop_
_entity.id
_entity.type
_entity.pdbx_description
1 polymer ?
#
loop_
_entity_poly.entity_id
_entity_poly.type
_entity_poly.pdbx_seq_one_letter_code
_entity_poly.pdbx_strand_id
1 'polypeptide(L)'
;MQAFAEIGYRLHFGAAWIEPFAQIARIWVDSERLGERGGAAALEVARAKMSTSVSTLGARLDQSFSLGSLNASLQLSAGWRTPLVTAFR
;
A
#
# COMPACT_ATOMS: atom_id res chain seq x y z
N MET A 1 16.21 -1.37 2.46
CA MET A 1 15.54 -0.32 3.25
C MET A 1 14.20 0.01 2.60
N GLN A 2 13.20 0.50 3.34
CA GLN A 2 11.89 0.83 2.79
C GLN A 2 11.42 2.20 3.26
N ALA A 3 10.72 2.93 2.39
CA ALA A 3 10.07 4.20 2.70
C ALA A 3 8.60 4.13 2.32
N PHE A 4 7.73 4.77 3.11
CA PHE A 4 6.29 4.82 2.84
C PHE A 4 5.75 6.23 3.09
N ALA A 5 4.68 6.59 2.40
CA ALA A 5 3.91 7.80 2.64
C ALA A 5 2.42 7.50 2.42
N GLU A 6 1.55 8.10 3.22
CA GLU A 6 0.10 7.98 3.11
C GLU A 6 -0.55 9.37 3.22
N ILE A 7 -1.60 9.58 2.44
CA ILE A 7 -2.52 10.71 2.55
C ILE A 7 -3.94 10.19 2.65
N GLY A 8 -4.79 10.87 3.42
CA GLY A 8 -6.19 10.52 3.57
C GLY A 8 -7.03 11.73 3.97
N TYR A 9 -8.33 11.64 3.74
CA TYR A 9 -9.27 12.71 4.10
C TYR A 9 -10.50 12.14 4.79
N ARG A 10 -10.75 12.56 6.03
CA ARG A 10 -11.85 12.04 6.84
C ARG A 10 -13.14 12.81 6.60
N LEU A 11 -14.18 12.07 6.27
CA LEU A 11 -15.56 12.54 6.10
C LEU A 11 -16.40 12.02 7.25
N HIS A 12 -17.02 12.92 8.01
CA HIS A 12 -17.85 12.58 9.17
C HIS A 12 -19.34 12.50 8.81
N PHE A 13 -20.02 11.46 9.32
CA PHE A 13 -21.45 11.21 9.14
C PHE A 13 -22.06 10.75 10.48
N GLY A 14 -22.25 11.70 11.40
CA GLY A 14 -22.76 11.40 12.75
C GLY A 14 -21.76 10.59 13.58
N ALA A 15 -22.17 9.41 14.03
CA ALA A 15 -21.33 8.48 14.80
C ALA A 15 -20.41 7.60 13.92
N ALA A 16 -20.40 7.83 12.61
CA ALA A 16 -19.54 7.15 11.66
C ALA A 16 -18.63 8.13 10.93
N TRP A 17 -17.52 7.62 10.40
CA TRP A 17 -16.66 8.34 9.47
C TRP A 17 -16.11 7.40 8.40
N ILE A 18 -15.82 7.97 7.23
CA ILE A 18 -15.13 7.28 6.13
C ILE A 18 -13.92 8.11 5.74
N GLU A 19 -12.80 7.44 5.47
CA GLU A 19 -11.53 8.05 5.11
C GLU A 19 -11.01 7.35 3.85
N PRO A 20 -11.28 7.89 2.65
CA PRO A 20 -10.50 7.56 1.47
C PRO A 20 -9.02 7.88 1.72
N PHE A 21 -8.14 6.99 1.30
CA PHE A 21 -6.70 7.11 1.45
C PHE A 21 -5.95 6.67 0.20
N ALA A 22 -4.76 7.25 0.02
CA ALA A 22 -3.78 6.85 -0.98
C ALA A 22 -2.43 6.66 -0.29
N GLN A 23 -1.76 5.55 -0.55
CA GLN A 23 -0.49 5.19 0.05
C GLN A 23 0.51 4.84 -1.05
N ILE A 24 1.77 5.23 -0.87
CA ILE A 24 2.89 4.79 -1.69
C ILE A 24 3.96 4.16 -0.80
N ALA A 25 4.52 3.04 -1.25
CA ALA A 25 5.63 2.36 -0.58
C ALA A 25 6.73 2.07 -1.60
N ARG A 26 7.99 2.35 -1.25
CA ARG A 26 9.18 2.06 -2.06
C ARG A 26 10.09 1.09 -1.33
N ILE A 27 10.30 -0.07 -1.92
CA ILE A 27 11.10 -1.16 -1.35
C ILE A 27 12.43 -1.21 -2.09
N TRP A 28 13.53 -1.00 -1.37
CA TRP A 28 14.88 -1.13 -1.91
C TRP A 28 15.42 -2.49 -1.49
N VAL A 29 15.57 -3.38 -2.47
CA VAL A 29 16.17 -4.69 -2.29
C VAL A 29 17.64 -4.55 -2.69
N ASP A 30 18.53 -4.45 -1.70
CA ASP A 30 19.95 -4.59 -1.97
C ASP A 30 20.21 -6.08 -2.18
N SER A 31 20.67 -6.45 -3.36
CA SER A 31 20.90 -7.84 -3.67
C SER A 31 22.39 -8.10 -3.72
N GLU A 32 22.90 -8.75 -2.68
CA GLU A 32 24.23 -9.31 -2.74
C GLU A 32 24.29 -10.32 -3.89
N ARG A 33 25.37 -10.18 -4.65
CA ARG A 33 25.56 -10.72 -5.98
C ARG A 33 25.83 -12.23 -5.91
N LEU A 34 24.79 -13.05 -5.78
CA LEU A 34 24.91 -14.48 -6.09
C LEU A 34 25.01 -14.64 -7.60
N GLY A 35 26.20 -15.04 -8.06
CA GLY A 35 26.56 -15.17 -9.46
C GLY A 35 25.79 -16.28 -10.16
N GLU A 36 24.74 -15.93 -10.88
CA GLU A 36 24.10 -16.82 -11.84
C GLU A 36 24.36 -16.33 -13.26
N ARG A 37 25.10 -17.15 -14.01
CA ARG A 37 25.35 -17.01 -15.44
C ARG A 37 24.05 -17.30 -16.19
N GLY A 38 23.21 -16.29 -16.41
CA GLY A 38 21.95 -16.44 -17.15
C GLY A 38 21.63 -15.20 -17.98
N GLY A 39 22.19 -15.13 -19.20
CA GLY A 39 21.98 -14.03 -20.13
C GLY A 39 20.49 -13.75 -20.39
N ALA A 40 20.17 -12.47 -20.62
CA ALA A 40 18.82 -11.87 -20.72
C ALA A 40 17.96 -11.94 -19.44
N ALA A 41 17.75 -13.11 -18.84
CA ALA A 41 16.92 -13.27 -17.63
C ALA A 41 17.54 -12.59 -16.39
N ALA A 42 18.86 -12.67 -16.22
CA ALA A 42 19.54 -12.00 -15.11
C ALA A 42 19.52 -10.46 -15.23
N LEU A 43 19.40 -9.91 -16.44
CA LEU A 43 19.35 -8.46 -16.67
C LEU A 43 17.96 -7.89 -16.36
N GLU A 44 16.91 -8.64 -16.71
CA GLU A 44 15.52 -8.30 -16.39
C GLU A 44 15.28 -8.38 -14.86
N VAL A 45 15.83 -9.42 -14.22
CA VAL A 45 15.79 -9.61 -12.76
C VAL A 45 16.67 -8.59 -12.01
N ALA A 46 17.83 -8.20 -12.56
CA ALA A 46 18.67 -7.14 -11.98
C ALA A 46 18.03 -5.75 -12.12
N ARG A 47 17.31 -5.48 -13.20
CA ARG A 47 16.53 -4.23 -13.38
C ARG A 47 15.31 -4.19 -12.46
N ALA A 48 14.66 -5.34 -12.22
CA ALA A 48 13.61 -5.49 -11.23
C ALA A 48 14.14 -5.39 -9.77
N LYS A 49 15.44 -5.61 -9.55
CA LYS A 49 16.11 -5.46 -8.24
C LYS A 49 16.36 -4.02 -7.81
N MET A 50 16.12 -3.02 -8.67
CA MET A 50 16.39 -1.62 -8.33
C MET A 50 15.09 -0.86 -8.07
N SER A 51 14.57 -1.02 -6.85
CA SER A 51 13.40 -0.32 -6.29
C SER A 51 12.04 -0.64 -6.92
N THR A 52 11.23 -1.43 -6.21
CA THR A 52 9.80 -1.61 -6.53
C THR A 52 9.00 -0.55 -5.78
N SER A 53 8.19 0.21 -6.51
CA SER A 53 7.23 1.15 -5.93
C SER A 53 5.82 0.57 -6.04
N VAL A 54 5.06 0.64 -4.96
CA VAL A 54 3.68 0.14 -4.87
C VAL A 54 2.77 1.29 -4.46
N SER A 55 1.63 1.42 -5.13
CA SER A 55 0.57 2.36 -4.76
C SER A 55 -0.63 1.57 -4.28
N THR A 56 -1.24 2.04 -3.21
CA THR A 56 -2.50 1.53 -2.68
C THR A 56 -3.51 2.67 -2.65
N LEU A 57 -4.65 2.48 -3.29
CA LEU A 57 -5.81 3.35 -3.15
C LEU A 57 -6.86 2.60 -2.34
N GLY A 58 -7.46 3.22 -1.34
CA GLY A 58 -8.45 2.55 -0.51
C GLY A 58 -9.38 3.49 0.21
N ALA A 59 -10.29 2.90 0.95
CA ALA A 59 -11.17 3.60 1.88
C ALA A 59 -11.30 2.77 3.16
N ARG A 60 -11.35 3.45 4.29
CA ARG A 60 -11.63 2.85 5.60
C ARG A 60 -12.84 3.54 6.22
N LEU A 61 -13.72 2.77 6.84
CA LEU A 61 -14.91 3.23 7.54
C LEU A 61 -14.83 2.76 8.98
N ASP A 62 -15.28 3.62 9.89
CA ASP A 62 -15.48 3.29 11.29
C ASP A 62 -16.85 3.81 11.72
N GLN A 63 -17.55 3.00 12.50
CA GLN A 63 -18.83 3.35 13.06
C GLN A 63 -18.93 2.85 14.50
N SER A 64 -19.21 3.76 15.42
CA SER A 64 -19.48 3.43 16.82
C SER A 64 -20.99 3.32 17.06
N PHE A 65 -21.43 2.30 17.81
CA PHE A 65 -22.82 2.11 18.20
C PHE A 65 -22.94 1.63 19.65
N SER A 66 -23.97 2.13 20.33
CA SER A 66 -24.32 1.69 21.68
C SER A 66 -25.44 0.66 21.61
N LEU A 67 -25.16 -0.55 22.09
CA LEU A 67 -26.07 -1.68 22.23
C LEU A 67 -26.50 -1.81 23.70
N GLY A 68 -27.44 -0.96 24.13
CA GLY A 68 -27.85 -0.90 25.54
C GLY A 68 -26.71 -0.38 26.41
N SER A 69 -26.17 -1.22 27.30
CA SER A 69 -25.01 -0.90 28.15
C SER A 69 -23.65 -1.19 27.49
N LEU A 70 -23.64 -1.81 26.31
CA LEU A 70 -22.41 -2.16 25.58
C LEU A 70 -22.09 -1.10 24.53
N ASN A 71 -20.83 -0.66 24.48
CA ASN A 71 -20.31 0.11 23.36
C ASN A 71 -19.58 -0.83 22.40
N ALA A 72 -19.87 -0.71 21.11
CA ALA A 72 -19.25 -1.51 20.07
C ALA A 72 -18.85 -0.63 18.88
N SER A 73 -17.85 -1.07 18.14
CA SER A 73 -17.33 -0.38 16.96
C SER A 73 -17.22 -1.34 15.78
N LEU A 74 -17.61 -0.89 14.59
CA LEU A 74 -17.42 -1.59 13.33
C LEU A 74 -16.36 -0.85 12.52
N GLN A 75 -15.29 -1.56 12.16
CA GLN A 75 -14.21 -1.06 11.31
C GLN A 75 -14.17 -1.87 10.03
N LEU A 76 -14.21 -1.19 8.90
CA LEU A 76 -14.15 -1.78 7.57
C LEU A 76 -13.07 -1.09 6.75
N SER A 77 -12.32 -1.85 5.96
CA SER A 77 -11.33 -1.27 5.04
C SER A 77 -11.28 -2.06 3.75
N ALA A 78 -11.24 -1.35 2.62
CA ALA A 78 -11.03 -1.92 1.31
C ALA A 78 -9.95 -1.13 0.58
N GLY A 79 -9.12 -1.82 -0.20
CA GLY A 79 -8.05 -1.19 -0.95
C GLY A 79 -7.64 -1.98 -2.18
N TRP A 80 -7.25 -1.26 -3.23
CA TRP A 80 -6.64 -1.79 -4.43
C TRP A 80 -5.16 -1.45 -4.45
N ARG A 81 -4.32 -2.47 -4.58
CA ARG A 81 -2.86 -2.31 -4.60
C ARG A 81 -2.34 -2.63 -5.99
N THR A 82 -1.56 -1.72 -6.56
CA THR A 82 -0.97 -1.87 -7.88
C THR A 82 0.52 -1.53 -7.86
N PRO A 83 1.38 -2.30 -8.56
CA PRO A 83 2.76 -1.89 -8.79
C PRO A 83 2.79 -0.62 -9.66
N LEU A 84 3.60 0.39 -9.28
CA LEU A 84 3.95 1.43 -10.24
C LEU A 84 5.07 0.90 -11.12
N VAL A 85 4.74 0.48 -12.33
CA VAL A 85 5.73 0.28 -13.38
C VAL A 85 6.01 1.64 -14.02
N THR A 86 7.14 2.24 -13.70
CA THR A 86 7.62 3.43 -14.43
C THR A 86 8.10 2.97 -15.80
N ALA A 87 7.25 3.11 -16.82
CA ALA A 87 7.65 2.91 -18.21
C ALA A 87 8.52 4.09 -18.64
N PHE A 88 9.84 3.88 -18.72
CA PHE A 88 10.69 4.75 -19.52
C PHE A 88 10.48 4.35 -20.99
N ARG A 89 9.86 5.24 -21.77
CA ARG A 89 9.90 5.20 -23.23
C ARG A 89 11.20 5.84 -23.70
#